data_AF-A0A1V4UJL9-F1
#
_entry.id   AF-A0A1V4UJL9-F1
#
_cell.length_a   1.000
_cell.length_b   1.000
_cell.length_c   1.000
_cell.angle_alpha   90.00
_cell.angle_beta   90.00
_cell.angle_gamma   90.00
#
_symmetry.space_group_name_H-M   'P 1'
#
loop_
_entity.id
_entity.type
_entity.pdbx_description
1 polymer ?
#
loop_
_entity_poly.entity_id
_entity_poly.type
_entity_poly.pdbx_seq_one_letter_code
_entity_poly.pdbx_strand_id
1 'polypeptide(L)'
;MIGDKAGKATFVEVCSDKGAGILDQAVKAGALKTEPADPKGVEMRGKVENAMLKLGDKWREKDFASLGTGRERLKKILADTSRCIKCYSCIENCPICYCVECSTKKPHFVTPGQVPPSFMFHLIRFAHIADSCINCGQCQELCAMDIPNSLHMHAQQVELEKMFGHVPGVDMKLPLLALVEEREERDRLAATGSDQIFNIFK
;
A
#
# COMPACT_ATOMS: atom_id res chain seq x y z
N MET A 1 24.20 -3.01 12.90
CA MET A 1 25.15 -2.35 13.80
C MET A 1 26.51 -2.99 13.61
N ILE A 2 27.58 -2.22 13.74
CA ILE A 2 28.96 -2.68 13.54
C ILE A 2 29.70 -2.53 14.87
N GLY A 3 30.76 -3.31 15.08
CA GLY A 3 31.52 -3.30 16.32
C GLY A 3 30.72 -3.86 17.50
N ASP A 4 30.95 -3.31 18.68
CA ASP A 4 30.45 -3.84 19.97
C ASP A 4 28.92 -3.89 20.10
N LYS A 5 28.22 -3.16 19.24
CA LYS A 5 26.75 -3.06 19.21
C LYS A 5 26.10 -3.93 18.16
N ALA A 6 26.87 -4.69 17.38
CA ALA A 6 26.35 -5.72 16.50
C ALA A 6 25.46 -6.70 17.31
N GLY A 7 24.20 -6.88 16.87
CA GLY A 7 23.21 -7.73 17.54
C GLY A 7 22.63 -7.21 18.86
N LYS A 8 23.14 -6.08 19.39
CA LYS A 8 22.68 -5.51 20.68
C LYS A 8 21.87 -4.21 20.53
N ALA A 9 21.93 -3.59 19.35
CA ALA A 9 21.17 -2.39 19.04
C ALA A 9 20.72 -2.42 17.57
N THR A 10 19.78 -1.54 17.23
CA THR A 10 19.28 -1.36 15.86
C THR A 10 19.40 0.10 15.45
N PHE A 11 19.48 0.34 14.13
CA PHE A 11 19.38 1.70 13.59
C PHE A 11 17.90 2.06 13.47
N VAL A 12 17.57 3.28 13.87
CA VAL A 12 16.26 3.88 13.67
C VAL A 12 16.49 5.19 12.94
N GLU A 13 15.88 5.32 11.77
CA GLU A 13 15.77 6.59 11.06
C GLU A 13 14.39 7.18 11.34
N VAL A 14 14.36 8.46 11.70
CA VAL A 14 13.12 9.17 12.03
C VAL A 14 12.77 10.07 10.87
N CYS A 15 11.74 9.68 10.11
CA CYS A 15 11.35 10.35 8.87
C CYS A 15 10.19 11.37 9.05
N SER A 16 9.77 11.67 10.28
CA SER A 16 8.70 12.65 10.54
C SER A 16 8.77 13.23 11.95
N ASP A 17 8.21 14.43 12.14
CA ASP A 17 8.10 15.08 13.44
C ASP A 17 7.27 14.26 14.44
N LYS A 18 6.21 13.60 13.95
CA LYS A 18 5.39 12.69 14.76
C LYS A 18 6.22 11.49 15.24
N GLY A 19 7.04 10.91 14.36
CA GLY A 19 7.96 9.84 14.71
C GLY A 19 9.00 10.28 15.74
N ALA A 20 9.54 11.49 15.60
CA ALA A 20 10.49 12.07 16.55
C ALA A 20 9.85 12.21 17.94
N GLY A 21 8.63 12.75 17.99
CA GLY A 21 7.88 12.90 19.25
C GLY A 21 7.64 11.57 19.98
N ILE A 22 7.33 10.49 19.26
CA ILE A 22 7.15 9.16 19.86
C ILE A 22 8.48 8.65 20.44
N LEU A 23 9.57 8.79 19.68
CA LEU A 23 10.89 8.34 20.13
C LEU A 23 11.36 9.12 21.38
N ASP A 24 11.16 10.43 21.39
CA ASP A 24 11.51 11.29 22.53
C ASP A 24 10.72 10.93 23.79
N GLN A 25 9.42 10.63 23.66
CA GLN A 25 8.59 10.20 24.78
C GLN A 25 9.07 8.85 25.33
N ALA A 26 9.42 7.90 24.45
CA ALA A 26 9.95 6.60 24.87
C ALA A 26 11.31 6.72 25.58
N VAL A 27 12.17 7.66 25.14
CA VAL A 27 13.43 7.98 25.83
C VAL A 27 13.16 8.61 27.19
N LYS A 28 12.25 9.59 27.29
CA LYS A 28 11.85 10.23 28.55
C LYS A 28 11.25 9.23 29.55
N ALA A 29 10.50 8.25 29.06
CA ALA A 29 9.93 7.17 29.87
C ALA A 29 10.96 6.10 30.27
N GLY A 30 12.22 6.21 29.82
CA GLY A 30 13.28 5.24 30.11
C GLY A 30 13.12 3.90 29.38
N ALA A 31 12.19 3.79 28.43
CA ALA A 31 11.93 2.57 27.67
C ALA A 31 13.01 2.32 26.60
N LEU A 32 13.66 3.37 26.10
CA LEU A 32 14.70 3.30 25.08
C LEU A 32 15.95 4.07 25.50
N LYS A 33 17.11 3.55 25.10
CA LYS A 33 18.38 4.28 25.11
C LYS A 33 18.78 4.55 23.67
N THR A 34 19.08 5.80 23.36
CA THR A 34 19.47 6.23 22.02
C THR A 34 20.90 6.78 22.04
N GLU A 35 21.54 6.73 20.88
CA GLU A 35 22.85 7.32 20.66
C GLU A 35 22.99 7.71 19.19
N PRO A 36 23.95 8.59 18.86
CA PRO A 36 24.26 8.89 17.48
C PRO A 36 24.71 7.63 16.72
N ALA A 37 24.18 7.48 15.51
CA ALA A 37 24.57 6.43 14.59
C ALA A 37 26.06 6.55 14.20
N ASP A 38 26.78 5.42 14.19
CA ASP A 38 28.17 5.38 13.69
C ASP A 38 28.21 5.80 12.20
N PRO A 39 28.97 6.84 11.83
CA PRO A 39 29.04 7.33 10.45
C PRO A 39 29.41 6.23 9.43
N LYS A 40 30.32 5.30 9.79
CA LYS A 40 30.68 4.19 8.91
C LYS A 40 29.50 3.24 8.69
N GLY A 41 28.76 2.96 9.76
CA GLY A 41 27.54 2.15 9.71
C GLY A 41 26.44 2.77 8.84
N VAL A 42 26.28 4.09 8.89
CA VAL A 42 25.35 4.85 8.03
C VAL A 42 25.75 4.71 6.56
N GLU A 43 27.02 4.94 6.24
CA GLU A 43 27.53 4.81 4.85
C GLU A 43 27.34 3.40 4.29
N MET A 44 27.67 2.37 5.07
CA MET A 44 27.47 0.97 4.67
C MET A 44 25.99 0.63 4.44
N ARG A 45 25.09 1.12 5.30
CA ARG A 45 23.65 0.95 5.09
C ARG A 45 23.18 1.64 3.82
N GLY A 46 23.61 2.88 3.57
CA GLY A 46 23.30 3.58 2.34
C GLY A 46 23.78 2.83 1.09
N LYS A 47 24.96 2.19 1.12
CA LYS A 47 25.43 1.36 0.00
C LYS A 47 24.55 0.13 -0.23
N VAL A 48 24.18 -0.56 0.85
CA VAL A 48 23.31 -1.75 0.77
C VAL A 48 21.91 -1.37 0.30
N GLU A 49 21.33 -0.31 0.85
CA GLU A 49 20.02 0.21 0.45
C GLU A 49 20.00 0.58 -1.03
N ASN A 50 20.97 1.36 -1.51
CA ASN A 50 21.05 1.71 -2.93
C ASN A 50 21.18 0.47 -3.83
N ALA A 51 21.90 -0.56 -3.39
CA ALA A 51 21.98 -1.82 -4.13
C ALA A 51 20.62 -2.55 -4.16
N MET A 52 19.89 -2.57 -3.04
CA MET A 52 18.56 -3.18 -2.95
C MET A 52 17.52 -2.40 -3.76
N LEU A 53 17.55 -1.07 -3.75
CA LEU A 53 16.66 -0.23 -4.55
C LEU A 53 16.87 -0.48 -6.06
N LYS A 54 18.13 -0.48 -6.53
CA LYS A 54 18.45 -0.81 -7.92
C LYS A 54 18.00 -2.22 -8.33
N LEU A 55 18.13 -3.19 -7.42
CA LEU A 55 17.65 -4.54 -7.66
C LEU A 55 16.12 -4.56 -7.76
N GLY A 56 15.43 -3.85 -6.85
CA GLY A 56 13.98 -3.68 -6.86
C GLY A 56 13.48 -3.04 -8.16
N ASP A 57 14.12 -1.96 -8.61
CA ASP A 57 13.80 -1.28 -9.86
C ASP A 57 13.95 -2.21 -11.07
N LYS A 58 15.04 -2.99 -11.12
CA LYS A 58 15.27 -3.97 -12.19
C LYS A 58 14.17 -5.03 -12.25
N TRP A 59 13.74 -5.56 -11.10
CA TRP A 59 12.66 -6.55 -11.06
C TRP A 59 11.31 -5.93 -11.38
N ARG A 60 11.03 -4.73 -10.87
CA ARG A 60 9.82 -3.98 -11.17
C ARG A 60 9.69 -3.72 -12.67
N GLU A 61 10.76 -3.28 -13.32
CA GLU A 61 10.79 -3.07 -14.77
C GLU A 61 10.48 -4.36 -15.53
N LYS A 62 11.15 -5.46 -15.17
CA LYS A 62 10.91 -6.78 -15.77
C LYS A 62 9.46 -7.23 -15.61
N ASP A 63 8.92 -7.14 -14.40
CA ASP A 63 7.57 -7.62 -14.09
C ASP A 63 6.51 -6.77 -14.76
N PHE A 64 6.68 -5.44 -14.78
CA PHE A 64 5.76 -4.53 -15.46
C PHE A 64 5.81 -4.69 -16.98
N ALA A 65 7.00 -4.90 -17.56
CA ALA A 65 7.13 -5.20 -18.98
C ALA A 65 6.40 -6.51 -19.35
N SER A 66 6.44 -7.52 -18.47
CA SER A 66 5.77 -8.81 -18.67
C SER A 66 4.23 -8.74 -18.69
N LEU A 67 3.64 -7.62 -18.21
CA LEU A 67 2.21 -7.39 -18.26
C LEU A 67 1.72 -6.97 -19.65
N GLY A 68 2.60 -6.47 -20.52
CA GLY A 68 2.19 -5.84 -21.78
C GLY A 68 1.41 -4.54 -21.57
N THR A 69 0.73 -4.08 -22.61
CA THR A 69 -0.02 -2.81 -22.64
C THR A 69 -1.43 -3.01 -23.18
N GLY A 70 -2.34 -2.06 -22.87
CA GLY A 70 -3.70 -2.02 -23.39
C GLY A 70 -4.45 -3.35 -23.31
N ARG A 71 -4.84 -3.90 -24.46
CA ARG A 71 -5.61 -5.15 -24.57
C ARG A 71 -4.84 -6.37 -24.09
N GLU A 72 -3.53 -6.45 -24.32
CA GLU A 72 -2.73 -7.59 -23.87
C GLU A 72 -2.61 -7.63 -22.35
N ARG A 73 -2.45 -6.46 -21.72
CA ARG A 73 -2.51 -6.34 -20.26
C ARG A 73 -3.86 -6.78 -19.71
N LEU A 74 -4.95 -6.32 -20.32
CA LEU A 74 -6.30 -6.74 -19.92
C LEU A 74 -6.51 -8.25 -20.07
N LYS A 75 -6.05 -8.86 -21.17
CA LYS A 75 -6.12 -10.32 -21.35
C LYS A 75 -5.37 -11.07 -20.26
N LYS A 76 -4.17 -10.60 -19.89
CA LYS A 76 -3.38 -11.21 -18.82
C LYS A 76 -4.08 -11.09 -17.46
N ILE A 77 -4.63 -9.92 -17.14
CA ILE A 77 -5.41 -9.71 -15.92
C ILE A 77 -6.63 -10.65 -15.89
N LEU A 78 -7.38 -10.75 -16.99
CA LEU A 78 -8.55 -11.63 -17.10
C LEU A 78 -8.16 -13.11 -16.92
N ALA A 79 -7.08 -13.54 -17.58
CA ALA A 79 -6.56 -14.89 -17.43
C ALA A 79 -6.14 -15.16 -15.98
N ASP A 80 -5.41 -14.24 -15.37
CA ASP A 80 -4.94 -14.40 -13.99
C ASP A 80 -6.07 -14.41 -12.97
N THR A 81 -7.08 -13.57 -13.16
CA THR A 81 -8.21 -13.45 -12.23
C THR A 81 -9.30 -14.50 -12.45
N SER A 82 -9.28 -15.22 -13.58
CA SER A 82 -10.27 -16.27 -13.89
C SER A 82 -10.30 -17.42 -12.87
N ARG A 83 -9.21 -17.62 -12.12
CA ARG A 83 -9.11 -18.63 -11.04
C ARG A 83 -9.57 -18.12 -9.67
N CYS A 84 -10.05 -16.88 -9.57
CA CYS A 84 -10.46 -16.30 -8.29
C CYS A 84 -11.63 -17.06 -7.66
N ILE A 85 -11.49 -17.43 -6.38
CA ILE A 85 -12.54 -18.12 -5.61
C ILE A 85 -13.42 -17.16 -4.79
N LYS A 86 -13.27 -15.85 -4.96
CA LYS A 86 -14.02 -14.80 -4.23
C LYS A 86 -13.97 -15.03 -2.70
N CYS A 87 -12.79 -15.35 -2.15
CA CYS A 87 -12.59 -15.56 -0.71
C CYS A 87 -12.42 -14.27 0.10
N TYR A 88 -12.34 -13.10 -0.57
CA TYR A 88 -12.15 -11.77 0.04
C TYR A 88 -10.84 -11.54 0.80
N SER A 89 -9.92 -12.52 0.90
CA SER A 89 -8.62 -12.34 1.58
C SER A 89 -7.82 -11.12 1.08
N CYS A 90 -7.90 -10.81 -0.22
CA CYS A 90 -7.23 -9.66 -0.82
C CYS A 90 -7.83 -8.29 -0.46
N ILE A 91 -9.06 -8.28 0.09
CA ILE A 91 -9.77 -7.09 0.57
C ILE A 91 -9.62 -6.97 2.07
N GLU A 92 -9.89 -8.04 2.81
CA GLU A 92 -9.95 -8.02 4.28
C GLU A 92 -8.58 -7.77 4.93
N ASN A 93 -7.49 -8.14 4.27
CA ASN A 93 -6.13 -7.91 4.77
C ASN A 93 -5.46 -6.68 4.15
N CYS A 94 -6.21 -5.87 3.41
CA CYS A 94 -5.66 -4.68 2.78
C CYS A 94 -5.78 -3.49 3.74
N PRO A 95 -4.67 -2.83 4.13
CA PRO A 95 -4.69 -1.77 5.15
C PRO A 95 -5.46 -0.52 4.73
N ILE A 96 -5.69 -0.33 3.42
CA ILE A 96 -6.45 0.80 2.86
C ILE A 96 -7.92 0.44 2.60
N CYS A 97 -8.35 -0.79 2.93
CA CYS A 97 -9.74 -1.23 2.75
C CYS A 97 -10.50 -1.16 4.06
N TYR A 98 -10.93 0.05 4.39
CA TYR A 98 -11.63 0.35 5.63
C TYR A 98 -13.11 0.68 5.42
N CYS A 99 -13.63 0.58 4.20
CA CYS A 99 -15.02 0.93 3.88
C CYS A 99 -15.99 0.10 4.74
N VAL A 100 -16.99 0.76 5.34
CA VAL A 100 -18.06 0.10 6.10
C VAL A 100 -18.91 -0.78 5.18
N GLU A 101 -19.20 -0.27 3.98
CA GLU A 101 -19.89 -1.01 2.92
C GLU A 101 -18.97 -1.20 1.72
N CYS A 102 -18.84 -2.43 1.24
CA CYS A 102 -18.00 -2.73 0.08
C CYS A 102 -18.84 -2.93 -1.18
N SER A 103 -18.55 -2.17 -2.25
CA SER A 103 -19.22 -2.31 -3.55
C SER A 103 -19.13 -3.73 -4.14
N THR A 104 -18.09 -4.49 -3.79
CA THR A 104 -17.93 -5.90 -4.23
C THR A 104 -18.91 -6.87 -3.55
N LYS A 105 -19.62 -6.43 -2.50
CA LYS A 105 -20.67 -7.21 -1.81
C LYS A 105 -22.08 -6.83 -2.27
N LYS A 106 -22.22 -5.80 -3.12
CA LYS A 106 -23.53 -5.34 -3.63
C LYS A 106 -24.03 -6.26 -4.76
N PRO A 107 -25.21 -6.91 -4.62
CA PRO A 107 -25.69 -7.92 -5.57
C PRO A 107 -25.89 -7.43 -7.01
N HIS A 108 -26.15 -6.13 -7.21
CA HIS A 108 -26.31 -5.54 -8.54
C HIS A 108 -24.99 -5.32 -9.30
N PHE A 109 -23.85 -5.37 -8.59
CA PHE A 109 -22.52 -5.31 -9.22
C PHE A 109 -21.89 -6.70 -9.32
N VAL A 110 -21.98 -7.48 -8.24
CA VAL A 110 -21.34 -8.80 -8.13
C VAL A 110 -22.38 -9.81 -7.66
N THR A 111 -22.67 -10.80 -8.51
CA THR A 111 -23.62 -11.86 -8.20
C THR A 111 -23.19 -12.64 -6.94
N PRO A 112 -24.05 -12.74 -5.92
CA PRO A 112 -23.79 -13.58 -4.75
C PRO A 112 -23.58 -15.05 -5.14
N GLY A 113 -22.66 -15.75 -4.47
CA GLY A 113 -22.40 -17.18 -4.70
C GLY A 113 -21.67 -17.56 -6.01
N GLN A 114 -21.60 -16.65 -7.00
CA GLN A 114 -20.91 -16.92 -8.27
C GLN A 114 -19.38 -17.06 -8.10
N VAL A 115 -18.83 -18.21 -8.48
CA VAL A 115 -17.38 -18.51 -8.48
C VAL A 115 -16.99 -19.19 -9.79
N PRO A 116 -15.98 -18.70 -10.53
CA PRO A 116 -15.26 -17.45 -10.29
C PRO A 116 -16.18 -16.21 -10.40
N PRO A 117 -15.85 -15.10 -9.73
CA PRO A 117 -16.67 -13.89 -9.82
C PRO A 117 -16.67 -13.34 -11.25
N SER A 118 -17.68 -12.53 -11.57
CA SER A 118 -17.61 -11.69 -12.76
C SER A 118 -16.41 -10.74 -12.67
N PHE A 119 -15.87 -10.33 -13.82
CA PHE A 119 -14.72 -9.41 -13.83
C PHE A 119 -15.00 -8.07 -13.11
N MET A 120 -16.28 -7.72 -12.92
CA MET A 120 -16.70 -6.56 -12.14
C MET A 120 -16.14 -6.56 -10.73
N PHE A 121 -16.00 -7.73 -10.07
CA PHE A 121 -15.38 -7.83 -8.75
C PHE A 121 -13.95 -7.28 -8.76
N HIS A 122 -13.16 -7.70 -9.75
CA HIS A 122 -11.77 -7.28 -9.90
C HIS A 122 -11.66 -5.82 -10.36
N LEU A 123 -12.55 -5.38 -11.26
CA LEU A 123 -12.58 -4.00 -11.73
C LEU A 123 -12.86 -3.02 -10.58
N ILE A 124 -13.90 -3.28 -9.77
CA ILE A 124 -14.20 -2.49 -8.57
C ILE A 124 -12.98 -2.46 -7.64
N ARG A 125 -12.41 -3.65 -7.38
CA ARG A 125 -11.26 -3.78 -6.50
C ARG A 125 -10.09 -2.93 -6.95
N PHE A 126 -9.73 -3.01 -8.23
CA PHE A 126 -8.59 -2.29 -8.79
C PHE A 126 -8.84 -0.78 -8.81
N ALA A 127 -10.04 -0.35 -9.18
CA ALA A 127 -10.39 1.07 -9.22
C ALA A 127 -10.32 1.72 -7.83
N HIS A 128 -10.87 1.07 -6.80
CA HIS A 128 -10.98 1.64 -5.44
C HIS A 128 -9.64 1.86 -4.74
N ILE A 129 -8.56 1.23 -5.19
CA ILE A 129 -7.22 1.38 -4.57
C ILE A 129 -6.18 1.94 -5.52
N ALA A 130 -6.58 2.30 -6.74
CA ALA A 130 -5.66 2.63 -7.82
C ALA A 130 -4.73 3.78 -7.43
N ASP A 131 -5.20 4.75 -6.64
CA ASP A 131 -4.42 5.90 -6.21
C ASP A 131 -3.76 5.74 -4.82
N SER A 132 -4.20 4.75 -4.05
CA SER A 132 -3.87 4.61 -2.63
C SER A 132 -3.01 3.38 -2.30
N CYS A 133 -2.80 2.48 -3.27
CA CYS A 133 -2.05 1.24 -3.06
C CYS A 133 -0.57 1.50 -2.76
N ILE A 134 -0.13 1.15 -1.54
CA ILE A 134 1.29 1.23 -1.11
C ILE A 134 2.12 -0.02 -1.45
N ASN A 135 1.59 -0.93 -2.27
CA ASN A 135 2.24 -2.18 -2.65
C ASN A 135 2.73 -3.05 -1.45
N CYS A 136 1.95 -3.15 -0.37
CA CYS A 136 2.33 -3.94 0.82
C CYS A 136 2.34 -5.47 0.62
N GLY A 137 1.90 -6.00 -0.52
CA GLY A 137 1.97 -7.42 -0.86
C GLY A 137 0.92 -8.35 -0.22
N GLN A 138 0.25 -7.92 0.86
CA GLN A 138 -0.69 -8.77 1.63
C GLN A 138 -1.80 -9.41 0.78
N CYS A 139 -2.28 -8.69 -0.24
CA CYS A 139 -3.32 -9.18 -1.14
C CYS A 139 -2.88 -10.35 -2.04
N GLN A 140 -1.58 -10.50 -2.30
CA GLN A 140 -1.00 -11.58 -3.08
C GLN A 140 -0.52 -12.70 -2.16
N GLU A 141 0.15 -12.35 -1.06
CA GLU A 141 0.64 -13.31 -0.06
C GLU A 141 -0.48 -14.21 0.49
N LEU A 142 -1.67 -13.64 0.71
CA LEU A 142 -2.82 -14.36 1.27
C LEU A 142 -3.77 -14.91 0.20
N CYS A 143 -3.41 -14.83 -1.09
CA CYS A 143 -4.26 -15.34 -2.14
C CYS A 143 -4.14 -16.86 -2.27
N ALA A 144 -5.18 -17.59 -1.87
CA ALA A 144 -5.23 -19.05 -2.00
C ALA A 144 -5.11 -19.60 -3.44
N MET A 145 -5.18 -18.72 -4.44
CA MET A 145 -5.10 -19.07 -5.85
C MET A 145 -3.85 -18.49 -6.52
N ASP A 146 -2.88 -17.99 -5.76
CA ASP A 146 -1.63 -17.41 -6.26
C ASP A 146 -1.82 -16.30 -7.31
N ILE A 147 -2.94 -15.54 -7.25
CA ILE A 147 -3.17 -14.43 -8.18
C ILE A 147 -2.15 -13.32 -7.88
N PRO A 148 -1.42 -12.81 -8.88
CA PRO A 148 -0.42 -11.76 -8.68
C PRO A 148 -1.07 -10.39 -8.47
N ASN A 149 -1.87 -10.27 -7.41
CA ASN A 149 -2.66 -9.09 -7.08
C ASN A 149 -1.76 -7.86 -6.89
N SER A 150 -0.63 -8.02 -6.18
CA SER A 150 0.30 -6.90 -5.92
C SER A 150 0.86 -6.34 -7.23
N LEU A 151 1.23 -7.22 -8.17
CA LEU A 151 1.70 -6.82 -9.50
C LEU A 151 0.64 -6.02 -10.25
N HIS A 152 -0.58 -6.56 -10.37
CA HIS A 152 -1.66 -5.90 -11.12
C HIS A 152 -2.08 -4.56 -10.52
N MET A 153 -2.16 -4.49 -9.18
CA MET A 153 -2.59 -3.29 -8.44
C MET A 153 -1.49 -2.23 -8.40
N HIS A 154 -0.24 -2.61 -8.16
CA HIS A 154 0.88 -1.67 -8.15
C HIS A 154 1.18 -1.11 -9.54
N ALA A 155 1.07 -1.94 -10.60
CA ALA A 155 1.23 -1.46 -11.97
C ALA A 155 0.18 -0.41 -12.35
N GLN A 156 -1.03 -0.46 -11.79
CA GLN A 156 -2.04 0.59 -11.98
C GLN A 156 -1.69 1.84 -11.17
N GLN A 157 -1.29 1.67 -9.91
CA GLN A 157 -0.94 2.78 -9.04
C GLN A 157 0.24 3.60 -9.55
N VAL A 158 1.29 2.96 -10.05
CA VAL A 158 2.44 3.67 -10.63
C VAL A 158 2.05 4.49 -11.85
N GLU A 159 1.05 4.07 -12.62
CA GLU A 159 0.55 4.88 -13.74
C GLU A 159 -0.21 6.12 -13.23
N LEU A 160 -1.02 5.99 -12.18
CA LEU A 160 -1.67 7.15 -11.56
C LEU A 160 -0.66 8.11 -10.92
N GLU A 161 0.36 7.59 -10.25
CA GLU A 161 1.46 8.40 -9.70
C GLU A 161 2.17 9.19 -10.80
N LYS A 162 2.48 8.59 -11.95
CA LYS A 162 3.07 9.30 -13.10
C LYS A 162 2.14 10.38 -13.66
N MET A 163 0.83 10.13 -13.71
CA MET A 163 -0.14 11.06 -14.29
C MET A 163 -0.41 12.26 -13.38
N PHE A 164 -0.42 12.07 -12.07
CA PHE A 164 -0.91 13.08 -11.13
C PHE A 164 0.10 13.50 -10.05
N GLY A 165 1.23 12.82 -9.94
CA GLY A 165 2.30 13.13 -8.98
C GLY A 165 1.96 12.77 -7.52
N HIS A 166 0.86 12.04 -7.28
CA HIS A 166 0.49 11.58 -5.93
C HIS A 166 1.21 10.26 -5.61
N VAL A 167 2.02 10.26 -4.55
CA VAL A 167 2.72 9.07 -4.05
C VAL A 167 2.03 8.58 -2.78
N PRO A 168 1.37 7.41 -2.80
CA PRO A 168 0.63 6.93 -1.65
C PRO A 168 1.54 6.56 -0.49
N GLY A 169 1.11 6.88 0.73
CA GLY A 169 1.82 6.52 1.96
C GLY A 169 3.04 7.37 2.31
N VAL A 170 3.31 8.45 1.56
CA VAL A 170 4.45 9.36 1.82
C VAL A 170 4.04 10.62 2.56
N ASP A 171 2.93 11.25 2.18
CA ASP A 171 2.39 12.43 2.84
C ASP A 171 0.89 12.27 3.16
N MET A 172 0.34 13.24 3.92
CA MET A 172 -1.07 13.25 4.33
C MET A 172 -2.00 13.89 3.29
N LYS A 173 -1.54 14.15 2.06
CA LYS A 173 -2.43 14.68 1.02
C LYS A 173 -3.45 13.62 0.65
N LEU A 174 -4.69 14.07 0.42
CA LEU A 174 -5.77 13.19 0.04
C LEU A 174 -5.46 12.48 -1.29
N PRO A 175 -5.80 11.18 -1.42
CA PRO A 175 -5.76 10.47 -2.68
C PRO A 175 -6.65 11.13 -3.73
N LEU A 176 -6.34 10.91 -5.00
CA LEU A 176 -6.99 11.57 -6.13
C LEU A 176 -8.50 11.33 -6.18
N LEU A 177 -8.93 10.10 -5.91
CA LEU A 177 -10.33 9.70 -5.92
C LEU A 177 -11.11 10.29 -4.73
N ALA A 178 -10.43 10.62 -3.63
CA ALA A 178 -11.06 11.32 -2.51
C ALA A 178 -11.48 12.75 -2.88
N LEU A 179 -10.82 13.37 -3.87
CA LEU A 179 -11.20 14.69 -4.40
C LEU A 179 -12.42 14.62 -5.34
N VAL A 180 -12.79 13.43 -5.82
CA VAL A 180 -13.96 13.27 -6.71
C VAL A 180 -15.26 13.28 -5.90
N GLU A 181 -15.24 12.84 -4.64
CA GLU A 181 -16.34 12.96 -3.67
C GLU A 181 -16.20 14.22 -2.79
N GLU A 182 -15.62 15.30 -3.33
CA GLU A 182 -15.28 16.52 -2.59
C GLU A 182 -16.43 17.05 -1.72
N ARG A 183 -17.68 16.97 -2.19
CA ARG A 183 -18.84 17.42 -1.41
C ARG A 183 -19.11 16.55 -0.19
N GLU A 184 -19.18 15.24 -0.37
CA GLU A 184 -19.45 14.31 0.73
C GLU A 184 -18.28 14.27 1.71
N GLU A 185 -17.04 14.36 1.22
CA GLU A 185 -15.85 14.44 2.07
C GLU A 185 -15.75 15.79 2.79
N ARG A 186 -16.10 16.93 2.15
CA ARG A 186 -16.17 18.23 2.84
C ARG A 186 -17.27 18.26 3.89
N ASP A 187 -18.43 17.67 3.61
CA ASP A 187 -19.52 17.56 4.59
C ASP A 187 -19.09 16.69 5.78
N ARG A 188 -18.38 15.59 5.52
CA ARG A 188 -17.77 14.74 6.57
C ARG A 188 -16.71 15.50 7.38
N LEU A 189 -15.76 16.16 6.73
CA LEU A 189 -14.69 16.95 7.36
C LEU A 189 -15.28 18.08 8.23
N ALA A 190 -16.31 18.76 7.75
CA ALA A 190 -17.01 19.80 8.51
C ALA A 190 -17.72 19.23 9.74
N ALA A 191 -18.28 18.02 9.64
CA ALA A 191 -18.97 17.35 10.74
C ALA A 191 -18.00 16.75 11.79
N THR A 192 -16.84 16.24 11.38
CA THR A 192 -15.91 15.52 12.27
C THR A 192 -14.72 16.36 12.75
N GLY A 193 -14.39 17.45 12.05
CA GLY A 193 -13.19 18.25 12.31
C GLY A 193 -11.88 17.51 12.09
N SER A 194 -11.90 16.37 11.39
CA SER A 194 -10.74 15.51 11.19
C SER A 194 -10.71 14.90 9.79
N ASP A 195 -9.55 15.01 9.15
CA ASP A 195 -9.18 14.31 7.92
C ASP A 195 -9.05 12.80 8.10
N GLN A 196 -9.08 12.31 9.33
CA GLN A 196 -9.12 10.89 9.63
C GLN A 196 -10.53 10.35 9.36
N ILE A 197 -10.63 9.37 8.46
CA ILE A 197 -11.85 8.62 8.20
C ILE A 197 -12.15 7.67 9.38
N PHE A 198 -11.10 7.22 10.09
CA PHE A 198 -11.20 6.46 11.34
C PHE A 198 -10.28 7.06 12.40
N ASN A 199 -10.79 7.21 13.63
CA ASN A 199 -9.98 7.63 14.77
C ASN A 199 -9.16 6.45 15.31
N ILE A 200 -8.13 6.07 14.56
CA ILE A 200 -7.25 4.91 14.84
C ILE A 200 -6.26 5.14 16.00
N PHE A 201 -6.31 6.30 16.66
CA PHE A 201 -5.42 6.67 17.75
C PHE A 201 -6.17 7.03 19.05
N LYS A 202 -7.39 6.53 19.22
CA LYS A 202 -8.06 6.52 20.53
C LYS A 202 -7.56 5.38 21.40
#